data_AF-A0A087BIH1-F1
#
_entry.id   AF-A0A087BIH1-F1
#
_cell.length_a   1.000
_cell.length_b   1.000
_cell.length_c   1.000
_cell.angle_alpha   90.00
_cell.angle_beta   90.00
_cell.angle_gamma   90.00
#
_symmetry.space_group_name_H-M   'P 1'
#
loop_
_entity.id
_entity.type
_entity.pdbx_description
1 polymer ?
#
loop_
_entity_poly.entity_id
_entity_poly.type
_entity_poly.pdbx_seq_one_letter_code
_entity_poly.pdbx_strand_id
1 'polypeptide(L)'
;MGMGNMVDYVRTEMRTFAHKPFGAVDSLVLSELAYIRMPAAVPLFGSARSIATVPIWELLQAEHYPEMFCTGSQYDAGRHDLLVAVAESPRFRGLRVGEYAERFDEHTETQFAAVTFDLTDCDGIQPDADSVRTMLYVAFRGTDNSLVGWKEDFNMSVRCPVPSQSQAVEYYRSVDERASNPFAAHPARIAVGGHSKGGNLAVYTAMKTQSDHISRIFSHDGPGFMREVTRSHAFHAIEPRVEKTVPESSVIGMLMSTVSRYTIVETNVSGIMQHMGLNWRIENGEFVTKPELTPRLTPARPHPGRMDGTIHRSGTRLRGRPMLRHHRLRRVPVIRRTHRPYGRGPADHCASGQKNRRGDENTDPQHPQSIPHHGGKITIRRMADGRRERKRDGTNGNDERKATEK
;
A
#
# COMPACT_ATOMS: atom_id res chain seq x y z
N MET A 1 25.97 -15.51 -6.65
CA MET A 1 24.62 -15.36 -7.23
C MET A 1 24.66 -14.16 -8.14
N GLY A 2 23.91 -14.18 -9.24
CA GLY A 2 23.90 -13.07 -10.20
C GLY A 2 23.22 -11.83 -9.62
N MET A 3 23.69 -10.68 -10.09
CA MET A 3 23.10 -9.37 -9.82
C MET A 3 21.71 -9.26 -10.46
N GLY A 4 20.72 -8.81 -9.70
CA GLY A 4 19.32 -8.79 -10.14
C GLY A 4 18.49 -7.67 -9.50
N ASN A 5 17.18 -7.68 -9.77
CA ASN A 5 16.22 -6.79 -9.12
C ASN A 5 15.57 -7.45 -7.89
N MET A 6 14.56 -6.82 -7.30
CA MET A 6 13.91 -7.37 -6.10
C MET A 6 13.17 -8.69 -6.34
N VAL A 7 12.66 -8.94 -7.54
CA VAL A 7 12.01 -10.22 -7.86
C VAL A 7 13.07 -11.33 -7.88
N ASP A 8 14.22 -11.07 -8.50
CA ASP A 8 15.36 -12.00 -8.51
C ASP A 8 15.86 -12.26 -7.08
N TYR A 9 15.95 -11.21 -6.26
CA TYR A 9 16.27 -11.32 -4.84
C TYR A 9 15.32 -12.26 -4.10
N VAL A 10 14.00 -12.02 -4.18
CA VAL A 10 13.01 -12.83 -3.46
C VAL A 10 13.05 -14.29 -3.90
N ARG A 11 13.29 -14.54 -5.20
CA ARG A 11 13.40 -15.90 -5.77
C ARG A 11 14.67 -16.65 -5.38
N THR A 12 15.76 -15.94 -5.07
CA THR A 12 17.09 -16.55 -4.87
C THR A 12 17.60 -16.49 -3.43
N GLU A 13 17.08 -15.58 -2.61
CA GLU A 13 17.42 -15.48 -1.20
C GLU A 13 16.75 -16.59 -0.39
N MET A 14 17.54 -17.63 -0.08
CA MET A 14 17.08 -18.77 0.71
C MET A 14 17.29 -18.59 2.22
N ARG A 15 18.04 -17.55 2.63
CA ARG A 15 18.24 -17.25 4.06
C ARG A 15 16.96 -16.63 4.63
N THR A 16 16.40 -17.30 5.63
CA THR A 16 15.25 -16.81 6.40
C THR A 16 15.66 -15.63 7.30
N PHE A 17 14.70 -15.02 8.01
CA PHE A 17 14.98 -13.87 8.87
C PHE A 17 15.91 -14.20 10.05
N ALA A 18 16.07 -15.50 10.38
CA ALA A 18 16.97 -15.99 11.41
C ALA A 18 18.45 -15.79 11.02
N HIS A 19 18.74 -15.94 9.74
CA HIS A 19 20.10 -15.89 9.20
C HIS A 19 20.44 -14.51 8.63
N LYS A 20 19.44 -13.81 8.11
CA LYS A 20 19.55 -12.45 7.59
C LYS A 20 18.36 -11.65 8.13
N PRO A 21 18.56 -10.80 9.16
CA PRO A 21 17.48 -10.01 9.73
C PRO A 21 16.74 -9.17 8.68
N PHE A 22 15.49 -8.80 8.97
CA PHE A 22 14.70 -7.92 8.10
C PHE A 22 15.50 -6.65 7.77
N GLY A 23 15.44 -6.17 6.54
CA GLY A 23 16.25 -5.04 6.08
C GLY A 23 15.55 -4.13 5.08
N ALA A 24 16.30 -3.16 4.56
CA ALA A 24 15.78 -2.16 3.62
C ALA A 24 15.29 -2.79 2.30
N VAL A 25 15.92 -3.87 1.82
CA VAL A 25 15.46 -4.61 0.63
C VAL A 25 14.11 -5.29 0.89
N ASP A 26 13.93 -5.94 2.04
CA ASP A 26 12.66 -6.57 2.41
C ASP A 26 11.55 -5.53 2.56
N SER A 27 11.89 -4.39 3.16
CA SER A 27 11.01 -3.23 3.26
C SER A 27 10.56 -2.71 1.89
N LEU A 28 11.47 -2.63 0.91
CA LEU A 28 11.14 -2.25 -0.46
C LEU A 28 10.17 -3.25 -1.11
N VAL A 29 10.39 -4.55 -0.91
CA VAL A 29 9.45 -5.61 -1.39
C VAL A 29 8.05 -5.37 -0.84
N LEU A 30 7.90 -5.17 0.48
CA LEU A 30 6.60 -4.91 1.10
C LEU A 30 5.98 -3.58 0.66
N SER A 31 6.80 -2.54 0.44
CA SER A 31 6.35 -1.26 -0.11
C SER A 31 5.83 -1.38 -1.54
N GLU A 32 6.45 -2.22 -2.38
CA GLU A 32 5.96 -2.48 -3.74
C GLU A 32 4.69 -3.34 -3.77
N LEU A 33 4.56 -4.32 -2.86
CA LEU A 33 3.32 -5.10 -2.72
C LEU A 33 2.13 -4.22 -2.31
N ALA A 34 2.36 -3.13 -1.56
CA ALA A 34 1.31 -2.19 -1.17
C ALA A 34 0.66 -1.45 -2.35
N TYR A 35 1.26 -1.49 -3.55
CA TYR A 35 0.65 -0.97 -4.77
C TYR A 35 -0.38 -1.90 -5.39
N ILE A 36 -0.38 -3.19 -5.03
CA ILE A 36 -1.37 -4.16 -5.51
C ILE A 36 -2.74 -3.76 -4.97
N ARG A 37 -3.76 -3.76 -5.83
CA ARG A 37 -5.15 -3.56 -5.38
C ARG A 37 -5.58 -4.82 -4.63
N MET A 38 -5.80 -4.70 -3.33
CA MET A 38 -6.07 -5.85 -2.48
C MET A 38 -7.43 -6.49 -2.83
N PRO A 39 -7.49 -7.81 -3.10
CA PRO A 39 -8.75 -8.48 -3.43
C PRO A 39 -9.65 -8.59 -2.19
N ALA A 40 -10.93 -8.90 -2.40
CA ALA A 40 -11.94 -8.94 -1.34
C ALA A 40 -11.63 -9.93 -0.18
N ALA A 41 -10.75 -10.92 -0.41
CA ALA A 41 -10.29 -11.84 0.63
C ALA A 41 -9.42 -11.14 1.70
N VAL A 42 -8.77 -10.02 1.38
CA VAL A 42 -7.93 -9.27 2.32
C VAL A 42 -8.82 -8.49 3.28
N PRO A 43 -8.69 -8.68 4.61
CA PRO A 43 -9.50 -7.98 5.59
C PRO A 43 -9.37 -6.46 5.47
N LEU A 44 -10.51 -5.76 5.48
CA LEU A 44 -10.55 -4.30 5.45
C LEU A 44 -10.13 -3.72 6.81
N PHE A 45 -9.52 -2.54 6.77
CA PHE A 45 -9.12 -1.80 7.96
C PHE A 45 -10.30 -1.55 8.91
N GLY A 46 -10.10 -1.91 10.19
CA GLY A 46 -11.11 -1.73 11.24
C GLY A 46 -12.29 -2.71 11.18
N SER A 47 -12.23 -3.75 10.34
CA SER A 47 -13.27 -4.79 10.26
C SER A 47 -13.31 -5.72 11.48
N ALA A 48 -12.22 -5.77 12.26
CA ALA A 48 -12.08 -6.60 13.46
C ALA A 48 -11.45 -5.80 14.62
N ARG A 49 -11.68 -6.30 15.85
CA ARG A 49 -11.11 -5.72 17.08
C ARG A 49 -9.60 -5.93 17.20
N SER A 50 -9.09 -7.05 16.70
CA SER A 50 -7.66 -7.36 16.58
C SER A 50 -7.19 -7.13 15.15
N ILE A 51 -5.88 -7.19 14.94
CA ILE A 51 -5.30 -7.21 13.59
C ILE A 51 -5.79 -8.46 12.86
N ALA A 52 -6.45 -8.27 11.72
CA ALA A 52 -6.98 -9.35 10.89
C ALA A 52 -6.18 -9.45 9.59
N THR A 53 -5.64 -10.63 9.32
CA THR A 53 -4.80 -10.90 8.15
C THR A 53 -5.11 -12.28 7.55
N VAL A 54 -4.85 -12.42 6.25
CA VAL A 54 -4.85 -13.70 5.52
C VAL A 54 -3.43 -14.03 5.05
N PRO A 55 -3.04 -15.31 4.93
CA PRO A 55 -1.76 -15.69 4.34
C PRO A 55 -1.59 -15.09 2.94
N ILE A 56 -0.38 -14.62 2.60
CA ILE A 56 -0.13 -13.93 1.33
C ILE A 56 -0.41 -14.81 0.10
N TRP A 57 -0.20 -16.13 0.23
CA TRP A 57 -0.44 -17.08 -0.86
C TRP A 57 -1.92 -17.24 -1.21
N GLU A 58 -2.86 -16.84 -0.33
CA GLU A 58 -4.30 -16.85 -0.65
C GLU A 58 -4.66 -15.82 -1.73
N LEU A 59 -3.80 -14.84 -1.99
CA LEU A 59 -3.99 -13.85 -3.06
C LEU A 59 -3.68 -14.43 -4.46
N LEU A 60 -3.10 -15.64 -4.55
CA LEU A 60 -2.76 -16.30 -5.82
C LEU A 60 -3.97 -16.97 -6.48
N GLN A 61 -4.98 -16.16 -6.81
CA GLN A 61 -6.23 -16.58 -7.46
C GLN A 61 -6.36 -15.86 -8.80
N ALA A 62 -6.22 -16.61 -9.90
CA ALA A 62 -6.12 -16.07 -11.25
C ALA A 62 -7.34 -15.24 -11.66
N GLU A 63 -8.52 -15.57 -11.13
CA GLU A 63 -9.76 -14.82 -11.33
C GLU A 63 -9.70 -13.37 -10.78
N HIS A 64 -8.83 -13.09 -9.82
CA HIS A 64 -8.68 -11.76 -9.20
C HIS A 64 -7.56 -10.92 -9.84
N TYR A 65 -6.65 -11.52 -10.61
CA TYR A 65 -5.50 -10.83 -11.19
C TYR A 65 -5.86 -9.62 -12.07
N PRO A 66 -6.93 -9.64 -12.89
CA PRO A 66 -7.32 -8.47 -13.66
C PRO A 66 -7.68 -7.26 -12.77
N GLU A 67 -8.23 -7.48 -11.57
CA GLU A 67 -8.54 -6.38 -10.65
C GLU A 67 -7.29 -5.91 -9.90
N MET A 68 -6.47 -6.87 -9.47
CA MET A 68 -5.28 -6.64 -8.64
C MET A 68 -4.16 -5.89 -9.37
N PHE A 69 -3.94 -6.22 -10.65
CA PHE A 69 -2.75 -5.81 -11.41
C PHE A 69 -3.05 -4.93 -12.64
N CYS A 70 -4.31 -4.72 -13.00
CA CYS A 70 -4.63 -3.84 -14.13
C CYS A 70 -4.95 -2.40 -13.68
N THR A 71 -4.26 -1.45 -14.30
CA THR A 71 -4.68 -0.04 -14.31
C THR A 71 -5.11 0.33 -15.72
N GLY A 72 -6.43 0.38 -15.95
CA GLY A 72 -6.98 0.47 -17.30
C GLY A 72 -6.67 -0.81 -18.09
N SER A 73 -6.02 -0.67 -19.25
CA SER A 73 -5.62 -1.81 -20.09
C SER A 73 -4.20 -2.32 -19.85
N GLN A 74 -3.47 -1.74 -18.89
CA GLN A 74 -2.07 -2.11 -18.62
C GLN A 74 -2.02 -3.10 -17.46
N TYR A 75 -1.38 -4.25 -17.68
CA TYR A 75 -1.14 -5.28 -16.67
C TYR A 75 0.25 -5.11 -16.05
N ASP A 76 0.32 -5.01 -14.72
CA ASP A 76 1.57 -4.91 -13.98
C ASP A 76 2.19 -6.28 -13.74
N ALA A 77 2.92 -6.79 -14.74
CA ALA A 77 3.61 -8.06 -14.66
C ALA A 77 4.69 -8.08 -13.56
N GLY A 78 5.33 -6.95 -13.26
CA GLY A 78 6.39 -6.87 -12.27
C GLY A 78 5.88 -7.13 -10.85
N ARG A 79 4.76 -6.51 -10.48
CA ARG A 79 4.13 -6.75 -9.17
C ARG A 79 3.44 -8.09 -9.07
N HIS A 80 2.90 -8.61 -10.18
CA HIS A 80 2.39 -9.98 -10.22
C HIS A 80 3.52 -11.00 -9.96
N ASP A 81 4.63 -10.90 -10.68
CA ASP A 81 5.79 -11.76 -10.48
C ASP A 81 6.37 -11.64 -9.06
N LEU A 82 6.36 -10.43 -8.49
CA LEU A 82 6.77 -10.20 -7.11
C LEU A 82 5.87 -10.93 -6.10
N LEU A 83 4.55 -10.87 -6.27
CA LEU A 83 3.61 -11.58 -5.40
C LEU A 83 3.84 -13.09 -5.44
N VAL A 84 4.01 -13.65 -6.64
CA VAL A 84 4.32 -15.08 -6.83
C VAL A 84 5.64 -15.43 -6.13
N ALA A 85 6.70 -14.66 -6.37
CA ALA A 85 8.00 -14.88 -5.75
C ALA A 85 7.93 -14.85 -4.22
N VAL A 86 7.18 -13.90 -3.65
CA VAL A 86 7.00 -13.75 -2.19
C VAL A 86 6.30 -14.97 -1.59
N ALA A 87 5.25 -15.49 -2.26
CA ALA A 87 4.55 -16.68 -1.81
C ALA A 87 5.41 -17.95 -1.87
N GLU A 88 6.32 -18.04 -2.85
CA GLU A 88 7.21 -19.19 -3.04
C GLU A 88 8.47 -19.13 -2.16
N SER A 89 8.87 -17.94 -1.72
CA SER A 89 10.14 -17.72 -1.01
C SER A 89 10.14 -18.32 0.40
N PRO A 90 11.15 -19.10 0.82
CA PRO A 90 11.24 -19.58 2.21
C PRO A 90 11.38 -18.44 3.22
N ARG A 91 11.89 -17.28 2.78
CA ARG A 91 12.01 -16.07 3.61
C ARG A 91 10.66 -15.41 3.87
N PHE A 92 9.77 -15.38 2.88
CA PHE A 92 8.52 -14.62 2.95
C PHE A 92 7.23 -15.44 2.94
N ARG A 93 7.27 -16.76 2.73
CA ARG A 93 6.04 -17.59 2.61
C ARG A 93 5.14 -17.60 3.84
N GLY A 94 5.67 -17.23 5.01
CA GLY A 94 4.90 -17.04 6.24
C GLY A 94 4.17 -15.68 6.32
N LEU A 95 4.40 -14.77 5.36
CA LEU A 95 3.84 -13.43 5.36
C LEU A 95 2.32 -13.48 5.29
N ARG A 96 1.67 -12.65 6.10
CA ARG A 96 0.23 -12.42 6.05
C ARG A 96 -0.05 -10.97 5.72
N VAL A 97 -1.20 -10.69 5.14
CA VAL A 97 -1.62 -9.35 4.70
C VAL A 97 -3.05 -9.06 5.14
N GLY A 98 -3.31 -7.82 5.54
CA GLY A 98 -4.61 -7.38 6.00
C GLY A 98 -4.67 -5.90 6.31
N GLU A 99 -5.74 -5.51 7.00
CA GLU A 99 -5.99 -4.12 7.37
C GLU A 99 -5.95 -3.17 6.16
N TYR A 100 -6.50 -3.59 5.02
CA TYR A 100 -6.47 -2.76 3.81
C TYR A 100 -7.36 -1.53 3.97
N ALA A 101 -6.77 -0.35 3.80
CA ALA A 101 -7.47 0.93 3.74
C ALA A 101 -7.16 1.61 2.41
N GLU A 102 -8.20 2.10 1.73
CA GLU A 102 -8.08 2.97 0.57
C GLU A 102 -9.10 4.10 0.69
N ARG A 103 -8.65 5.32 0.39
CA ARG A 103 -9.45 6.54 0.39
C ARG A 103 -9.04 7.38 -0.81
N PHE A 104 -10.03 7.76 -1.59
CA PHE A 104 -9.90 8.68 -2.70
C PHE A 104 -11.00 9.72 -2.58
N ASP A 105 -10.62 10.99 -2.55
CA ASP A 105 -11.55 12.11 -2.43
C ASP A 105 -11.04 13.31 -3.24
N GLU A 106 -11.75 13.64 -4.31
CA GLU A 106 -11.41 14.76 -5.20
C GLU A 106 -11.57 16.11 -4.52
N HIS A 107 -12.51 16.25 -3.58
CA HIS A 107 -12.82 17.53 -2.94
C HIS A 107 -11.73 17.92 -1.94
N THR A 108 -11.28 16.96 -1.15
CA THR A 108 -10.16 17.17 -0.22
C THR A 108 -8.80 16.95 -0.87
N GLU A 109 -8.78 16.59 -2.16
CA GLU A 109 -7.57 16.26 -2.94
C GLU A 109 -6.74 15.17 -2.27
N THR A 110 -7.42 14.12 -1.78
CA THR A 110 -6.78 13.06 -1.02
C THR A 110 -6.67 11.78 -1.82
N GLN A 111 -5.46 11.24 -1.87
CA GLN A 111 -5.22 9.85 -2.21
C GLN A 111 -4.41 9.17 -1.11
N PHE A 112 -5.00 8.15 -0.50
CA PHE A 112 -4.37 7.37 0.54
C PHE A 112 -4.69 5.89 0.36
N ALA A 113 -3.67 5.05 0.50
CA ALA A 113 -3.85 3.65 0.74
C ALA A 113 -2.77 3.10 1.68
N ALA A 114 -3.16 2.15 2.51
CA ALA A 114 -2.27 1.47 3.44
C ALA A 114 -2.68 0.01 3.60
N VAL A 115 -1.70 -0.82 3.92
CA VAL A 115 -1.88 -2.23 4.24
C VAL A 115 -0.92 -2.61 5.36
N THR A 116 -1.33 -3.55 6.21
CA THR A 116 -0.46 -4.10 7.25
C THR A 116 -0.07 -5.52 6.88
N PHE A 117 1.23 -5.76 6.85
CA PHE A 117 1.78 -7.10 6.75
C PHE A 117 2.15 -7.61 8.14
N ASP A 118 1.83 -8.88 8.40
CA ASP A 118 2.20 -9.57 9.61
C ASP A 118 3.26 -10.62 9.26
N LEU A 119 4.45 -10.44 9.83
CA LEU A 119 5.62 -11.28 9.60
C LEU A 119 5.79 -12.34 10.69
N THR A 120 4.86 -12.44 11.65
CA THR A 120 4.97 -13.32 12.82
C THR A 120 5.19 -14.79 12.46
N ASP A 121 4.59 -15.25 11.35
CA ASP A 121 4.72 -16.64 10.88
C ASP A 121 5.93 -16.84 9.94
N CYS A 122 6.73 -15.80 9.66
CA CYS A 122 7.95 -15.92 8.86
C CYS A 122 9.10 -16.50 9.70
N ASP A 123 9.85 -17.45 9.13
CA ASP A 123 10.94 -18.11 9.85
C ASP A 123 12.04 -17.12 10.28
N GLY A 124 12.37 -17.17 11.58
CA GLY A 124 13.36 -16.31 12.21
C GLY A 124 12.92 -14.90 12.55
N ILE A 125 11.64 -14.57 12.34
CA ILE A 125 11.00 -13.48 13.09
C ILE A 125 10.74 -14.02 14.49
N GLN A 126 11.78 -14.01 15.32
CA GLN A 126 11.67 -14.39 16.72
C GLN A 126 11.81 -13.18 17.64
N PRO A 127 11.07 -13.19 18.76
CA PRO A 127 11.32 -12.28 19.87
C PRO A 127 12.79 -12.30 20.26
N ASP A 128 13.35 -11.14 20.62
CA ASP A 128 14.28 -11.15 21.76
C ASP A 128 13.62 -12.00 22.86
N ALA A 129 14.39 -12.94 23.43
CA ALA A 129 13.92 -14.05 24.27
C ALA A 129 12.94 -13.70 25.40
N ASP A 130 12.71 -12.41 25.68
CA ASP A 130 11.90 -11.92 26.79
C ASP A 130 10.66 -11.07 26.46
N SER A 131 10.30 -10.68 25.21
CA SER A 131 9.15 -9.73 25.11
C SER A 131 8.31 -9.57 23.84
N VAL A 132 8.76 -9.83 22.61
CA VAL A 132 8.01 -9.40 21.40
C VAL A 132 7.72 -10.56 20.45
N ARG A 133 6.47 -11.05 20.44
CA ARG A 133 6.06 -12.16 19.55
C ARG A 133 5.55 -11.74 18.18
N THR A 134 5.23 -10.47 17.99
CA THR A 134 4.57 -10.01 16.76
C THR A 134 5.40 -8.91 16.10
N MET A 135 5.71 -9.11 14.82
CA MET A 135 6.35 -8.09 13.98
C MET A 135 5.38 -7.70 12.85
N LEU A 136 4.92 -6.45 12.90
CA LEU A 136 4.08 -5.88 11.85
C LEU A 136 4.90 -4.93 10.97
N TYR A 137 4.52 -4.85 9.71
CA TYR A 137 4.99 -3.83 8.79
C TYR A 137 3.79 -3.07 8.24
N VAL A 138 3.66 -1.80 8.63
CA VAL A 138 2.65 -0.89 8.08
C VAL A 138 3.23 -0.27 6.81
N ALA A 139 2.66 -0.65 5.66
CA ALA A 139 3.05 -0.16 4.36
C ALA A 139 2.10 0.93 3.88
N PHE A 140 2.64 2.11 3.60
CA PHE A 140 1.90 3.19 2.95
C PHE A 140 2.16 3.14 1.44
N ARG A 141 1.08 3.11 0.64
CA ARG A 141 1.18 3.15 -0.83
C ARG A 141 1.62 4.55 -1.27
N GLY A 142 2.49 4.60 -2.27
CA GLY A 142 2.76 5.85 -2.96
C GLY A 142 1.65 6.24 -3.94
N THR A 143 1.93 7.26 -4.74
CA THR A 143 0.96 7.85 -5.65
C THR A 143 0.72 6.96 -6.86
N ASP A 144 -0.53 6.82 -7.28
CA ASP A 144 -0.86 6.25 -8.60
C ASP A 144 -0.82 7.32 -9.70
N ASN A 145 -1.26 7.00 -10.92
CA ASN A 145 -1.23 7.95 -12.03
C ASN A 145 -2.37 8.98 -12.03
N SER A 146 -3.14 9.12 -10.95
CA SER A 146 -4.26 10.06 -10.88
C SER A 146 -3.80 11.51 -10.70
N LEU A 147 -4.53 12.44 -11.32
CA LEU A 147 -4.28 13.89 -11.17
C LEU A 147 -4.42 14.36 -9.72
N VAL A 148 -5.35 13.77 -8.96
CA VAL A 148 -5.56 14.08 -7.55
C VAL A 148 -4.33 13.68 -6.72
N GLY A 149 -3.81 12.47 -6.93
CA GLY A 149 -2.59 12.02 -6.26
C GLY A 149 -1.40 12.94 -6.52
N TRP A 150 -1.15 13.26 -7.79
CA TRP A 150 -0.07 14.19 -8.16
C TRP A 150 -0.28 15.59 -7.57
N LYS A 151 -1.52 16.09 -7.53
CA LYS A 151 -1.83 17.39 -6.92
C LYS A 151 -1.49 17.40 -5.42
N GLU A 152 -1.85 16.36 -4.69
CA GLU A 152 -1.49 16.23 -3.28
C GLU A 152 0.03 16.20 -3.08
N ASP A 153 0.75 15.46 -3.93
CA ASP A 153 2.21 15.38 -3.88
C ASP A 153 2.88 16.74 -4.08
N PHE A 154 2.38 17.55 -5.02
CA PHE A 154 2.85 18.94 -5.17
C PHE A 154 2.53 19.78 -3.95
N ASN A 155 1.34 19.62 -3.35
CA ASN A 155 0.94 20.35 -2.15
C ASN A 155 1.84 20.04 -0.94
N MET A 156 2.50 18.87 -0.89
CA MET A 156 3.47 18.54 0.17
C MET A 156 4.65 19.53 0.23
N SER A 157 4.94 20.23 -0.88
CA SER A 157 6.01 21.24 -0.93
C SER A 157 5.68 22.55 -0.22
N VAL A 158 4.39 22.81 0.05
CA VAL A 158 3.89 24.07 0.62
C VAL A 158 2.97 23.87 1.83
N ARG A 159 2.59 22.62 2.14
CA ARG A 159 1.64 22.28 3.19
C ARG A 159 2.09 21.04 3.96
N CYS A 160 2.01 21.11 5.29
CA CYS A 160 2.22 19.98 6.18
C CYS A 160 1.36 20.17 7.45
N PRO A 161 0.41 19.27 7.76
CA PRO A 161 0.08 18.05 7.02
C PRO A 161 -0.69 18.28 5.71
N VAL A 162 -0.42 17.43 4.72
CA VAL A 162 -1.40 17.10 3.67
C VAL A 162 -2.41 16.05 4.18
N PRO A 163 -3.61 15.91 3.60
CA PRO A 163 -4.63 14.98 4.09
C PRO A 163 -4.17 13.54 4.30
N SER A 164 -3.43 12.96 3.35
CA SER A 164 -2.87 11.61 3.43
C SER A 164 -1.89 11.40 4.58
N GLN A 165 -1.16 12.44 4.99
CA GLN A 165 -0.29 12.43 6.17
C GLN A 165 -1.10 12.29 7.46
N SER A 166 -2.24 12.98 7.58
CA SER A 166 -3.15 12.81 8.71
C SER A 166 -3.78 11.40 8.73
N GLN A 167 -4.21 10.90 7.57
CA GLN A 167 -4.78 9.55 7.45
C GLN A 167 -3.75 8.45 7.77
N ALA A 168 -2.49 8.63 7.41
CA ALA A 168 -1.41 7.71 7.75
C ALA A 168 -1.21 7.60 9.28
N VAL A 169 -1.27 8.73 9.99
CA VAL A 169 -1.20 8.77 11.45
C VAL A 169 -2.41 8.08 12.10
N GLU A 170 -3.63 8.33 11.59
CA GLU A 170 -4.85 7.68 12.08
C GLU A 170 -4.82 6.16 11.87
N TYR A 171 -4.41 5.72 10.68
CA TYR A 171 -4.23 4.32 10.35
C TYR A 171 -3.25 3.64 11.31
N TYR A 172 -2.06 4.22 11.47
CA TYR A 172 -1.04 3.69 12.37
C TYR A 172 -1.54 3.62 13.81
N ARG A 173 -2.15 4.68 14.35
CA ARG A 173 -2.62 4.69 15.75
C ARG A 173 -3.63 3.59 16.01
N SER A 174 -4.53 3.31 15.06
CA SER A 174 -5.50 2.22 15.20
C SER A 174 -4.84 0.84 15.11
N VAL A 175 -3.85 0.65 14.24
CA VAL A 175 -3.08 -0.60 14.18
C VAL A 175 -2.30 -0.79 15.48
N ASP A 176 -1.61 0.25 15.95
CA ASP A 176 -0.81 0.24 17.17
C ASP A 176 -1.66 -0.08 18.40
N GLU A 177 -2.79 0.60 18.57
CA GLU A 177 -3.73 0.36 19.69
C GLU A 177 -4.27 -1.07 19.70
N ARG A 178 -4.64 -1.61 18.52
CA ARG A 178 -5.19 -2.97 18.42
C ARG A 178 -4.13 -4.06 18.54
N ALA A 179 -2.92 -3.80 18.07
CA ALA A 179 -1.79 -4.73 18.15
C ALA A 179 -1.14 -4.76 19.53
N SER A 180 -1.18 -3.64 20.26
CA SER A 180 -0.48 -3.44 21.54
C SER A 180 -1.43 -3.33 22.74
N ASN A 181 -2.70 -3.74 22.57
CA ASN A 181 -3.69 -3.82 23.63
C ASN A 181 -3.16 -4.66 24.82
N PRO A 182 -3.40 -4.27 26.09
CA PRO A 182 -3.03 -5.04 27.29
C PRO A 182 -3.45 -6.51 27.33
N PHE A 183 -4.47 -6.90 26.55
CA PHE A 183 -4.91 -8.30 26.41
C PHE A 183 -4.19 -9.06 25.27
N ALA A 184 -3.39 -8.38 24.45
CA ALA A 184 -2.48 -9.04 23.52
C ALA A 184 -1.37 -9.73 24.33
N ALA A 185 -1.04 -10.96 23.96
CA ALA A 185 -0.09 -11.76 24.73
C ALA A 185 1.27 -11.07 24.92
N HIS A 186 1.69 -10.24 23.96
CA HIS A 186 2.95 -9.50 23.94
C HIS A 186 2.80 -8.21 23.11
N PRO A 187 3.52 -7.12 23.41
CA PRO A 187 3.50 -5.90 22.60
C PRO A 187 4.06 -6.17 21.19
N ALA A 188 3.46 -5.56 20.18
CA ALA A 188 3.92 -5.67 18.80
C ALA A 188 5.09 -4.70 18.52
N ARG A 189 6.11 -5.16 17.80
CA ARG A 189 7.06 -4.27 17.13
C ARG A 189 6.52 -3.93 15.76
N ILE A 190 6.47 -2.63 15.44
CA ILE A 190 5.91 -2.15 14.17
C ILE A 190 7.02 -1.46 13.39
N ALA A 191 7.32 -1.96 12.20
CA ALA A 191 8.05 -1.20 11.19
C ALA A 191 7.04 -0.41 10.35
N VAL A 192 7.40 0.82 9.97
CA VAL A 192 6.62 1.63 9.05
C VAL A 192 7.44 1.92 7.80
N GLY A 193 6.83 1.89 6.63
CA GLY A 193 7.56 2.18 5.41
C GLY A 193 6.70 2.39 4.18
N GLY A 194 7.34 2.81 3.10
CA GLY A 194 6.69 3.07 1.84
C GLY A 194 7.67 3.51 0.77
N HIS A 195 7.20 3.45 -0.47
CA HIS A 195 7.91 3.95 -1.64
C HIS A 195 7.23 5.24 -2.15
N SER A 196 8.02 6.16 -2.73
CA SER A 196 7.53 7.44 -3.24
C SER A 196 6.80 8.23 -2.14
N LYS A 197 5.59 8.78 -2.40
CA LYS A 197 4.75 9.41 -1.38
C LYS A 197 4.61 8.56 -0.10
N GLY A 198 4.48 7.24 -0.21
CA GLY A 198 4.39 6.33 0.93
C GLY A 198 5.61 6.40 1.86
N GLY A 199 6.80 6.63 1.31
CA GLY A 199 8.02 6.83 2.09
C GLY A 199 8.01 8.13 2.89
N ASN A 200 7.33 9.18 2.41
CA ASN A 200 7.09 10.39 3.19
C ASN A 200 6.05 10.14 4.30
N LEU A 201 4.94 9.46 3.97
CA LEU A 201 3.89 9.11 4.94
C LEU A 201 4.44 8.30 6.12
N ALA A 202 5.37 7.38 5.87
CA ALA A 202 6.06 6.62 6.92
C ALA A 202 6.84 7.52 7.88
N VAL A 203 7.68 8.42 7.35
CA VAL A 203 8.47 9.36 8.17
C VAL A 203 7.57 10.33 8.92
N TYR A 204 6.53 10.86 8.26
CA TYR A 204 5.56 11.75 8.89
C TYR A 204 4.84 11.05 10.04
N THR A 205 4.38 9.81 9.82
CA THR A 205 3.68 9.01 10.82
C THR A 205 4.54 8.86 12.07
N ALA A 206 5.78 8.39 11.92
CA ALA A 206 6.69 8.24 13.05
C ALA A 206 6.98 9.57 13.76
N MET A 207 7.18 10.65 13.00
CA MET A 207 7.40 11.98 13.56
C MET A 207 6.21 12.47 14.39
N LYS A 208 4.97 12.19 13.98
CA LYS A 208 3.77 12.67 14.68
C LYS A 208 3.31 11.77 15.81
N THR A 209 3.54 10.46 15.71
CA THR A 209 3.11 9.51 16.74
C THR A 209 4.13 9.42 17.86
N GLN A 210 5.43 9.53 17.54
CA GLN A 210 6.53 9.29 18.48
C GLN A 210 6.34 7.99 19.28
N SER A 211 5.72 6.98 18.66
CA SER A 211 5.42 5.72 19.34
C SER A 211 6.71 4.92 19.54
N ASP A 212 6.88 4.40 20.76
CA ASP A 212 7.98 3.51 21.13
C ASP A 212 7.85 2.12 20.48
N HIS A 213 6.67 1.79 19.95
CA HIS A 213 6.43 0.55 19.21
C HIS A 213 6.98 0.61 17.78
N ILE A 214 7.27 1.82 17.25
CA ILE A 214 7.91 1.96 15.94
C ILE A 214 9.39 1.59 16.04
N SER A 215 9.73 0.38 15.60
CA SER A 215 11.10 -0.11 15.66
C SER A 215 11.98 0.46 14.55
N ARG A 216 11.43 0.66 13.34
CA ARG A 216 12.17 1.10 12.13
C ARG A 216 11.28 1.91 11.21
N ILE A 217 11.88 2.88 10.52
CA ILE A 217 11.18 3.81 9.62
C ILE A 217 11.88 3.75 8.25
N PHE A 218 11.20 3.25 7.23
CA PHE A 218 11.78 3.13 5.89
C PHE A 218 11.19 4.16 4.93
N SER A 219 12.04 4.80 4.14
CA SER A 219 11.64 5.75 3.11
C SER A 219 12.36 5.44 1.80
N HIS A 220 11.68 4.76 0.88
CA HIS A 220 12.25 4.41 -0.42
C HIS A 220 11.89 5.47 -1.45
N ASP A 221 12.88 6.28 -1.80
CA ASP A 221 12.81 7.43 -2.71
C ASP A 221 11.62 8.36 -2.44
N GLY A 222 11.20 8.44 -1.17
CA GLY A 222 10.13 9.31 -0.74
C GLY A 222 10.58 10.76 -0.60
N PRO A 223 9.76 11.74 -1.03
CA PRO A 223 10.12 13.14 -0.93
C PRO A 223 10.33 13.54 0.53
N GLY A 224 11.23 14.50 0.73
CA GLY A 224 11.49 15.08 2.05
C GLY A 224 10.34 15.96 2.56
N PHE A 225 10.66 16.86 3.47
CA PHE A 225 9.73 17.83 4.06
C PHE A 225 10.25 19.25 3.88
N MET A 226 9.38 20.22 4.15
CA MET A 226 9.79 21.62 4.23
C MET A 226 10.87 21.77 5.31
N ARG A 227 11.78 22.75 5.13
CA ARG A 227 12.96 22.88 6.00
C ARG A 227 12.57 23.11 7.46
N GLU A 228 11.48 23.83 7.68
CA GLU A 228 10.87 24.12 8.98
C GLU A 228 10.46 22.83 9.70
N VAL A 229 9.96 21.84 8.96
CA VAL A 229 9.59 20.52 9.49
C VAL A 229 10.85 19.74 9.87
N THR A 230 11.85 19.68 8.98
CA THR A 230 13.11 18.95 9.26
C THR A 230 13.96 19.54 10.38
N ARG A 231 13.77 20.83 10.71
CA ARG A 231 14.42 21.50 11.84
C ARG A 231 13.65 21.34 13.16
N SER A 232 12.49 20.71 13.14
CA SER A 232 11.69 20.53 14.35
C SER A 232 12.31 19.47 15.28
N HIS A 233 12.10 19.64 16.59
CA HIS A 233 12.51 18.63 17.58
C HIS A 233 11.92 17.25 17.27
N ALA A 234 10.66 17.19 16.84
CA ALA A 234 9.97 15.95 16.52
C ALA A 234 10.65 15.18 15.37
N PHE A 235 11.14 15.89 14.35
CA PHE A 235 11.88 15.26 13.25
C PHE A 235 13.25 14.76 13.71
N HIS A 236 14.01 15.57 14.44
CA HIS A 236 15.31 15.16 14.97
C HIS A 236 15.22 13.96 15.93
N ALA A 237 14.13 13.82 16.68
CA ALA A 237 13.89 12.68 17.57
C ALA A 237 13.76 11.34 16.81
N ILE A 238 13.29 11.35 15.57
CA ILE A 238 13.15 10.13 14.76
C ILE A 238 14.28 9.92 13.74
N GLU A 239 14.99 10.98 13.36
CA GLU A 239 16.00 10.96 12.29
C GLU A 239 16.99 9.78 12.38
N PRO A 240 17.55 9.41 13.55
CA PRO A 240 18.46 8.27 13.67
C PRO A 240 17.84 6.90 13.32
N ARG A 241 16.51 6.78 13.37
CA ARG A 241 15.75 5.55 13.06
C ARG A 241 15.25 5.50 11.61
N VAL A 242 15.46 6.58 10.83
CA VAL A 242 15.00 6.66 9.45
C VAL A 242 16.03 6.08 8.50
N GLU A 243 15.64 5.01 7.83
CA GLU A 243 16.40 4.37 6.75
C GLU A 243 15.85 4.85 5.41
N LYS A 244 16.50 5.87 4.87
CA LYS A 244 16.18 6.43 3.56
C LYS A 244 17.06 5.79 2.50
N THR A 245 16.43 5.29 1.44
CA THR A 245 17.09 4.74 0.26
C THR A 245 16.69 5.57 -0.96
N VAL A 246 17.62 5.95 -1.82
CA VAL A 246 17.36 6.71 -3.05
C VAL A 246 18.14 6.12 -4.22
N PRO A 247 17.63 6.17 -5.46
CA PRO A 247 18.42 5.81 -6.61
C PRO A 247 19.52 6.85 -6.86
N GLU A 248 20.57 6.42 -7.55
CA GLU A 248 21.74 7.25 -7.90
C GLU A 248 21.41 8.59 -8.56
N SER A 249 20.31 8.70 -9.31
CA SER A 249 19.81 9.96 -9.87
C SER A 249 18.41 10.31 -9.35
N SER A 250 18.24 10.31 -8.04
CA SER A 250 16.96 10.64 -7.41
C SER A 250 16.50 12.08 -7.67
N VAL A 251 15.31 12.19 -8.28
CA VAL A 251 14.60 13.45 -8.41
C VAL A 251 13.58 13.65 -7.30
N ILE A 252 12.82 12.60 -6.99
CA ILE A 252 11.70 12.63 -6.04
C ILE A 252 12.23 12.62 -4.60
N GLY A 253 13.07 11.66 -4.23
CA GLY A 253 13.62 11.54 -2.89
C GLY A 253 14.46 12.74 -2.45
N MET A 254 15.04 13.47 -3.40
CA MET A 254 15.85 14.67 -3.17
C MET A 254 15.12 15.99 -3.46
N LEU A 255 13.81 15.95 -3.67
CA LEU A 255 13.02 17.15 -4.02
C LEU A 255 12.99 18.20 -2.89
N MET A 256 13.08 17.75 -1.63
CA MET A 256 12.88 18.57 -0.43
C MET A 256 13.93 18.24 0.65
N SER A 257 13.93 18.98 1.76
CA SER A 257 14.86 18.71 2.88
C SER A 257 14.56 17.34 3.49
N THR A 258 15.58 16.53 3.71
CA THR A 258 15.42 15.16 4.21
C THR A 258 16.49 14.84 5.26
N VAL A 259 16.51 13.60 5.72
CA VAL A 259 17.49 13.13 6.70
C VAL A 259 18.92 13.31 6.20
N SER A 260 19.84 13.48 7.15
CA SER A 260 21.26 13.72 6.86
C SER A 260 21.99 12.52 6.24
N ARG A 261 21.52 11.29 6.49
CA ARG A 261 22.11 10.04 5.97
C ARG A 261 21.08 9.26 5.17
N TYR A 262 21.48 8.80 3.99
CA TYR A 262 20.66 7.96 3.13
C TYR A 262 21.56 7.04 2.29
N THR A 263 21.02 5.89 1.91
CA THR A 263 21.68 4.91 1.06
C THR A 263 21.37 5.24 -0.40
N ILE A 264 22.41 5.33 -1.22
CA ILE A 264 22.28 5.58 -2.66
C ILE A 264 22.42 4.24 -3.38
N VAL A 265 21.48 3.88 -4.22
CA VAL A 265 21.46 2.57 -4.90
C VAL A 265 21.67 2.71 -6.40
N GLU A 266 22.43 1.76 -6.96
CA GLU A 266 22.59 1.61 -8.40
C GLU A 266 21.29 1.10 -9.03
N THR A 267 21.01 1.59 -10.23
CA THR A 267 19.83 1.19 -11.00
C THR A 267 20.23 0.66 -12.38
N ASN A 268 19.38 -0.19 -12.97
CA ASN A 268 19.59 -0.70 -14.33
C ASN A 268 19.06 0.24 -15.42
N VAL A 269 18.55 1.41 -15.05
CA VAL A 269 17.88 2.35 -15.95
C VAL A 269 18.36 3.77 -15.72
N SER A 270 18.10 4.65 -16.68
CA SER A 270 18.47 6.06 -16.59
C SER A 270 17.24 6.97 -16.49
N GLY A 271 17.42 8.15 -15.92
CA GLY A 271 16.38 9.18 -15.85
C GLY A 271 15.30 8.89 -14.81
N ILE A 272 14.09 9.43 -15.01
CA ILE A 272 13.02 9.38 -14.01
C ILE A 272 12.55 7.95 -13.70
N MET A 273 12.81 6.98 -14.59
CA MET A 273 12.48 5.57 -14.38
C MET A 273 13.27 4.92 -13.24
N GLN A 274 14.36 5.55 -12.80
CA GLN A 274 15.09 5.13 -11.59
C GLN A 274 14.25 5.24 -10.32
N HIS A 275 13.22 6.09 -10.34
CA HIS A 275 12.26 6.17 -9.25
C HIS A 275 11.54 4.83 -9.02
N MET A 276 11.39 3.98 -10.05
CA MET A 276 10.70 2.71 -9.88
C MET A 276 11.61 1.70 -9.15
N GLY A 277 11.22 1.28 -7.95
CA GLY A 277 12.00 0.36 -7.10
C GLY A 277 12.34 -0.97 -7.77
N LEU A 278 11.51 -1.45 -8.70
CA LEU A 278 11.76 -2.67 -9.51
C LEU A 278 13.03 -2.61 -10.37
N ASN A 279 13.62 -1.42 -10.56
CA ASN A 279 14.84 -1.24 -11.34
C ASN A 279 16.11 -1.18 -10.47
N TRP A 280 15.99 -1.27 -9.14
CA TRP A 280 17.10 -1.12 -8.20
C TRP A 280 17.87 -2.43 -8.10
N ARG A 281 19.20 -2.32 -8.07
CA ARG A 281 20.08 -3.49 -8.08
C ARG A 281 20.27 -4.04 -6.68
N ILE A 282 20.12 -5.36 -6.59
CA ILE A 282 20.33 -6.13 -5.39
C ILE A 282 21.32 -7.25 -5.70
N GLU A 283 22.30 -7.39 -4.81
CA GLU A 283 23.31 -8.45 -4.88
C GLU A 283 23.56 -9.00 -3.48
N ASN A 284 23.61 -10.33 -3.36
CA ASN A 284 23.83 -11.03 -2.08
C ASN A 284 22.86 -10.62 -0.94
N GLY A 285 21.64 -10.21 -1.32
CA GLY A 285 20.58 -9.78 -0.42
C GLY A 285 20.71 -8.34 0.09
N GLU A 286 21.61 -7.54 -0.47
CA GLU A 286 21.77 -6.13 -0.14
C GLU A 286 21.62 -5.26 -1.39
N PHE A 287 21.26 -4.00 -1.22
CA PHE A 287 21.32 -3.06 -2.33
C PHE A 287 22.76 -2.89 -2.81
N VAL A 288 22.95 -2.81 -4.13
CA VAL A 288 24.22 -2.38 -4.70
C VAL A 288 24.31 -0.87 -4.53
N THR A 289 25.19 -0.41 -3.64
CA THR A 289 25.26 1.00 -3.23
C THR A 289 26.29 1.81 -4.00
N LYS A 290 26.03 3.11 -4.15
CA LYS A 290 27.01 4.10 -4.61
C LYS A 290 27.39 5.07 -3.47
N PRO A 291 28.61 5.62 -3.48
CA PRO A 291 29.05 6.56 -2.44
C PRO A 291 28.42 7.95 -2.58
N GLU A 292 28.01 8.33 -3.80
CA GLU A 292 27.50 9.66 -4.10
C GLU A 292 26.40 9.63 -5.17
N LEU A 293 25.60 10.69 -5.20
CA LEU A 293 24.57 10.88 -6.22
C LEU A 293 25.24 11.21 -7.55
N THR A 294 24.74 10.61 -8.62
CA THR A 294 25.15 10.98 -9.97
C THR A 294 24.75 12.45 -10.21
N PRO A 295 25.69 13.32 -10.61
CA PRO A 295 25.38 14.72 -10.87
C PRO A 295 24.24 14.84 -11.89
N ARG A 296 23.25 15.68 -11.60
CA ARG A 296 22.25 16.03 -12.63
C ARG A 296 23.01 16.64 -13.80
N LEU A 297 22.94 16.01 -14.98
CA LEU A 297 23.40 16.62 -16.22
C LEU A 297 22.65 17.95 -16.39
N THR A 298 23.31 19.06 -16.08
CA THR A 298 22.87 20.38 -16.51
C THR A 298 22.87 20.33 -18.03
N PRO A 299 21.75 20.61 -18.73
CA PRO A 299 21.81 20.82 -20.16
C PRO A 299 22.87 21.89 -20.41
N ALA A 300 23.89 21.57 -21.20
CA ALA A 300 24.92 22.53 -21.56
C ALA A 300 24.21 23.79 -22.05
N ARG A 301 24.52 24.94 -21.44
CA ARG A 301 24.08 26.23 -21.98
C ARG A 301 24.51 26.24 -23.45
N PRO A 302 23.62 26.53 -24.41
CA PRO A 302 24.08 26.74 -25.77
C PRO A 302 25.11 27.85 -25.71
N HIS A 303 26.36 27.54 -26.09
CA HIS A 303 27.39 28.56 -26.27
C HIS A 303 26.81 29.64 -27.20
N PRO A 304 26.99 30.94 -26.91
CA PRO A 304 26.68 31.99 -27.86
C PRO A 304 27.77 31.97 -28.95
N GLY A 305 27.71 30.94 -29.80
CA GLY A 305 28.53 30.79 -30.98
C GLY A 305 27.81 31.47 -32.15
N ARG A 306 28.40 32.58 -32.59
CA ARG A 306 28.09 33.38 -33.78
C ARG A 306 27.26 32.65 -34.85
N MET A 307 26.06 33.19 -35.14
CA MET A 307 25.46 32.99 -36.45
C MET A 307 26.26 33.80 -37.47
N ASP A 308 27.27 33.19 -38.10
CA ASP A 308 27.73 33.65 -39.41
C ASP A 308 26.99 32.84 -40.48
N GLY A 309 26.23 33.56 -41.28
CA GLY A 309 25.42 32.99 -42.35
C GLY A 309 26.29 32.46 -43.48
N THR A 310 25.98 31.24 -43.93
CA THR A 310 26.23 30.86 -45.32
C THR A 310 25.23 29.80 -45.73
N ILE A 311 24.22 30.22 -46.48
CA ILE A 311 23.24 29.36 -47.12
C ILE A 311 23.94 28.73 -48.33
N HIS A 312 24.32 27.45 -48.24
CA HIS A 312 24.58 26.64 -49.42
C HIS A 312 23.37 25.75 -49.71
N ARG A 313 22.61 26.13 -50.74
CA ARG A 313 21.66 25.27 -51.43
C ARG A 313 22.43 24.11 -52.07
N SER A 314 22.14 22.89 -51.67
CA SER A 314 22.21 21.73 -52.56
C SER A 314 20.95 20.90 -52.36
N GLY A 315 20.17 20.79 -53.43
CA GLY A 315 18.92 20.07 -53.46
C GLY A 315 19.14 18.63 -53.89
N THR A 316 18.45 17.72 -53.22
CA THR A 316 18.09 16.42 -53.79
C THR A 316 16.69 16.07 -53.33
N ARG A 317 15.74 16.18 -54.26
CA ARG A 317 14.38 15.65 -54.13
C ARG A 317 14.45 14.13 -54.24
N LEU A 318 13.80 13.40 -53.35
CA LEU A 318 13.17 12.12 -53.68
C LEU A 318 11.84 11.98 -52.95
N ARG A 319 10.87 11.46 -53.70
CA ARG A 319 9.42 11.56 -53.56
C ARG A 319 8.88 10.69 -52.41
N GLY A 320 7.98 11.25 -51.59
CA GLY A 320 7.08 10.47 -50.73
C GLY A 320 5.87 9.95 -51.51
N ARG A 321 5.56 8.66 -51.37
CA ARG A 321 4.26 8.06 -51.72
C ARG A 321 3.50 7.77 -50.41
N PRO A 322 2.21 8.10 -50.29
CA PRO A 322 1.39 7.62 -49.18
C PRO A 322 0.77 6.26 -49.54
N MET A 323 0.97 5.24 -48.70
CA MET A 323 0.22 3.99 -48.76
C MET A 323 -0.81 3.99 -47.63
N LEU A 324 -2.04 4.37 -47.98
CA LEU A 324 -3.25 3.98 -47.26
C LEU A 324 -3.45 2.47 -47.42
N ARG A 325 -3.55 1.73 -46.31
CA ARG A 325 -4.19 0.41 -46.30
C ARG A 325 -5.28 0.39 -45.24
N HIS A 326 -6.52 0.41 -45.72
CA HIS A 326 -7.71 0.00 -44.98
C HIS A 326 -7.62 -1.49 -44.63
N HIS A 327 -7.62 -1.81 -43.34
CA HIS A 327 -8.02 -3.13 -42.88
C HIS A 327 -9.52 -3.14 -42.55
N ARG A 328 -10.28 -3.87 -43.39
CA ARG A 328 -11.67 -4.26 -43.13
C ARG A 328 -11.71 -5.17 -41.92
N LEU A 329 -12.34 -4.72 -40.83
CA LEU A 329 -12.76 -5.59 -39.72
C LEU A 329 -13.97 -6.41 -40.17
N ARG A 330 -13.82 -7.73 -40.23
CA ARG A 330 -14.93 -8.68 -40.39
C ARG A 330 -15.72 -8.74 -39.08
N ARG A 331 -17.04 -8.60 -39.20
CA ARG A 331 -18.03 -8.73 -38.11
C ARG A 331 -18.03 -10.16 -37.57
N VAL A 332 -17.89 -10.30 -36.26
CA VAL A 332 -18.13 -11.54 -35.51
C VAL A 332 -19.61 -11.57 -35.07
N PRO A 333 -20.33 -12.70 -35.13
CA PRO A 333 -21.74 -12.75 -34.75
C PRO A 333 -21.89 -12.67 -33.22
N VAL A 334 -22.78 -11.79 -32.78
CA VAL A 334 -23.26 -11.69 -31.39
C VAL A 334 -24.16 -12.88 -31.10
N ILE A 335 -23.70 -13.82 -30.25
CA ILE A 335 -24.57 -14.85 -29.68
C ILE A 335 -25.33 -14.21 -28.51
N ARG A 336 -26.64 -13.99 -28.70
CA ARG A 336 -27.57 -13.64 -27.63
C ARG A 336 -27.69 -14.81 -26.65
N ARG A 337 -27.19 -14.66 -25.43
CA ARG A 337 -27.55 -15.52 -24.30
C ARG A 337 -28.94 -15.11 -23.80
N THR A 338 -29.91 -15.99 -23.96
CA THR A 338 -31.23 -15.88 -23.32
C THR A 338 -31.12 -16.39 -21.88
N HIS A 339 -31.42 -15.52 -20.92
CA HIS A 339 -31.70 -15.91 -19.54
C HIS A 339 -33.04 -16.67 -19.48
N ARG A 340 -33.07 -17.84 -18.83
CA ARG A 340 -34.27 -18.40 -18.21
C ARG A 340 -34.03 -18.61 -16.70
N PRO A 341 -35.03 -18.33 -15.84
CA PRO A 341 -34.90 -18.43 -14.39
C PRO A 341 -35.24 -19.83 -13.86
N TYR A 342 -34.81 -20.03 -12.61
CA TYR A 342 -35.01 -21.15 -11.69
C TYR A 342 -36.37 -21.88 -11.73
N GLY A 343 -36.31 -23.21 -11.53
CA GLY A 343 -37.44 -24.06 -11.15
C GLY A 343 -36.99 -25.17 -10.18
N ARG A 344 -37.74 -25.32 -9.08
CA ARG A 344 -37.54 -26.23 -7.93
C ARG A 344 -37.65 -27.72 -8.32
N GLY A 345 -37.09 -28.58 -7.46
CA GLY A 345 -37.11 -30.05 -7.54
C GLY A 345 -38.48 -30.72 -7.40
N PRO A 346 -38.52 -32.06 -7.27
CA PRO A 346 -38.57 -32.62 -5.93
C PRO A 346 -37.67 -33.86 -5.69
N ALA A 347 -37.54 -34.19 -4.41
CA ALA A 347 -36.93 -35.40 -3.87
C ALA A 347 -37.70 -36.67 -4.26
N ASP A 348 -37.03 -37.83 -4.25
CA ASP A 348 -37.56 -39.01 -3.57
C ASP A 348 -36.54 -40.15 -3.37
N HIS A 349 -36.69 -40.75 -2.18
CA HIS A 349 -36.40 -42.12 -1.73
C HIS A 349 -34.98 -42.66 -1.44
N CYS A 350 -34.77 -42.79 -0.12
CA CYS A 350 -34.03 -43.85 0.58
C CYS A 350 -34.44 -45.27 0.13
N ALA A 351 -33.51 -46.23 0.23
CA ALA A 351 -33.65 -47.38 1.15
C ALA A 351 -32.41 -48.30 1.21
N SER A 352 -32.03 -48.61 2.46
CA SER A 352 -31.49 -49.90 2.98
C SER A 352 -30.08 -50.33 2.55
N GLY A 353 -29.26 -51.00 3.35
CA GLY A 353 -29.32 -51.59 4.70
C GLY A 353 -28.07 -52.49 4.83
N GLN A 354 -27.30 -52.50 5.92
CA GLN A 354 -27.28 -53.52 7.00
C GLN A 354 -25.93 -53.35 7.74
N LYS A 355 -25.91 -53.10 9.06
CA LYS A 355 -25.78 -54.05 10.20
C LYS A 355 -24.43 -54.77 10.34
N ASN A 356 -23.66 -54.40 11.39
CA ASN A 356 -23.31 -55.23 12.58
C ASN A 356 -22.30 -54.45 13.46
N ARG A 357 -22.63 -54.02 14.70
CA ARG A 357 -22.79 -54.71 16.01
C ARG A 357 -21.48 -55.20 16.68
N ARG A 358 -21.18 -54.58 17.84
CA ARG A 358 -20.80 -55.09 19.20
C ARG A 358 -20.08 -53.94 19.93
N GLY A 359 -20.56 -53.35 21.03
CA GLY A 359 -20.78 -53.88 22.41
C GLY A 359 -19.70 -53.21 23.31
N ASP A 360 -19.87 -52.72 24.53
CA ASP A 360 -20.94 -52.81 25.53
C ASP A 360 -20.83 -51.65 26.57
N GLU A 361 -21.99 -51.33 27.16
CA GLU A 361 -22.31 -51.01 28.57
C GLU A 361 -21.54 -49.95 29.38
N ASN A 362 -22.26 -48.90 29.82
CA ASN A 362 -22.56 -48.75 31.26
C ASN A 362 -23.77 -47.82 31.53
N THR A 363 -24.45 -48.14 32.62
CA THR A 363 -25.81 -47.80 33.05
C THR A 363 -26.00 -46.42 33.70
N ASP A 364 -27.18 -45.83 33.48
CA ASP A 364 -27.88 -44.76 34.26
C ASP A 364 -29.08 -45.46 34.97
N PRO A 365 -29.74 -44.94 36.05
CA PRO A 365 -30.58 -43.72 35.99
C PRO A 365 -30.75 -42.90 37.31
N GLN A 366 -31.09 -41.60 37.20
CA GLN A 366 -32.42 -41.04 37.60
C GLN A 366 -32.45 -39.49 37.78
N HIS A 367 -33.37 -38.86 37.04
CA HIS A 367 -33.90 -37.47 37.06
C HIS A 367 -35.04 -37.33 38.13
N PRO A 368 -35.79 -36.20 38.35
CA PRO A 368 -36.19 -35.07 37.46
C PRO A 368 -36.05 -33.65 38.10
N GLN A 369 -36.14 -32.48 37.43
CA GLN A 369 -37.36 -31.82 36.89
C GLN A 369 -37.08 -30.50 36.12
N SER A 370 -37.76 -30.33 34.97
CA SER A 370 -38.39 -29.15 34.30
C SER A 370 -37.82 -27.69 34.30
N ILE A 371 -37.37 -27.22 33.10
CA ILE A 371 -37.89 -26.12 32.19
C ILE A 371 -38.58 -24.86 32.83
N PRO A 372 -38.34 -23.58 32.40
CA PRO A 372 -38.42 -23.11 31.00
C PRO A 372 -37.43 -22.05 30.44
N HIS A 373 -37.40 -22.06 29.10
CA HIS A 373 -36.92 -21.03 28.17
C HIS A 373 -37.60 -19.66 28.32
N HIS A 374 -36.81 -18.59 28.21
CA HIS A 374 -37.30 -17.31 27.67
C HIS A 374 -36.40 -16.83 26.52
N GLY A 375 -36.99 -16.76 25.33
CA GLY A 375 -36.45 -16.06 24.18
C GLY A 375 -36.87 -14.59 24.21
N GLY A 376 -35.89 -13.69 24.07
CA GLY A 376 -36.10 -12.26 23.85
C GLY A 376 -35.65 -11.88 22.45
N LYS A 377 -36.60 -11.54 21.58
CA LYS A 377 -36.37 -10.92 20.27
C LYS A 377 -35.84 -9.49 20.47
N ILE A 378 -34.68 -9.16 19.88
CA ILE A 378 -34.23 -7.77 19.73
C ILE A 378 -34.68 -7.27 18.36
N THR A 379 -35.63 -6.33 18.37
CA THR A 379 -36.13 -5.63 17.19
C THR A 379 -35.26 -4.42 16.90
N ILE A 380 -34.52 -4.43 15.80
CA ILE A 380 -33.79 -3.26 15.29
C ILE A 380 -34.77 -2.37 14.52
N ARG A 381 -35.10 -1.19 15.07
CA ARG A 381 -35.86 -0.15 14.35
C ARG A 381 -34.92 0.66 13.47
N ARG A 382 -35.19 0.65 12.16
CA ARG A 382 -34.74 1.67 11.19
C ARG A 382 -35.27 3.04 11.60
N MET A 383 -34.40 4.05 11.70
CA MET A 383 -34.78 5.46 11.65
C MET A 383 -34.67 5.91 10.19
N ALA A 384 -35.79 6.38 9.64
CA ALA A 384 -35.89 7.06 8.36
C ALA A 384 -36.23 8.54 8.60
N ASP A 385 -35.84 9.35 7.61
CA ASP A 385 -35.93 10.81 7.50
C ASP A 385 -37.10 11.51 8.18
N GLY A 386 -36.76 12.62 8.85
CA GLY A 386 -37.71 13.63 9.32
C GLY A 386 -37.22 15.02 8.95
N ARG A 387 -37.62 15.50 7.76
CA ARG A 387 -37.64 16.93 7.40
C ARG A 387 -38.42 17.71 8.46
N ARG A 388 -37.84 18.79 8.98
CA ARG A 388 -38.60 19.88 9.60
C ARG A 388 -38.28 21.21 8.92
N GLU A 389 -39.34 21.80 8.41
CA GLU A 389 -39.46 23.14 7.86
C GLU A 389 -38.98 24.21 8.86
N ARG A 390 -38.29 25.24 8.37
CA ARG A 390 -38.25 26.55 9.01
C ARG A 390 -38.79 27.59 8.03
N LYS A 391 -39.86 28.24 8.48
CA LYS A 391 -40.51 29.39 7.85
C LYS A 391 -39.54 30.57 7.72
N ARG A 392 -39.71 31.28 6.60
CA ARG A 392 -39.30 32.67 6.38
C ARG A 392 -40.23 33.63 7.12
N ASP A 393 -39.67 34.73 7.60
CA ASP A 393 -40.16 36.13 7.58
C ASP A 393 -38.90 36.96 7.95
N GLY A 394 -38.35 37.89 7.14
CA GLY A 394 -38.90 39.21 6.78
C GLY A 394 -38.90 40.10 8.03
N THR A 395 -38.25 41.25 8.20
CA THR A 395 -37.77 42.33 7.32
C THR A 395 -37.13 43.41 8.22
N ASN A 396 -36.24 44.25 7.65
CA ASN A 396 -35.84 45.61 8.08
C ASN A 396 -35.00 45.73 9.38
N GLY A 397 -34.01 46.61 9.49
CA GLY A 397 -33.48 47.65 8.61
C GLY A 397 -32.48 48.50 9.41
N ASN A 398 -31.57 49.14 8.66
CA ASN A 398 -30.87 50.41 8.92
C ASN A 398 -29.98 50.65 10.15
N ASP A 399 -28.92 51.41 9.83
CA ASP A 399 -28.21 52.42 10.62
C ASP A 399 -27.26 51.92 11.71
N GLU A 400 -26.13 52.57 12.01
CA GLU A 400 -25.20 53.52 11.37
C GLU A 400 -24.13 53.73 12.48
N ARG A 401 -22.89 54.12 12.13
CA ARG A 401 -21.86 54.77 13.00
C ARG A 401 -21.09 53.88 14.01
N LYS A 402 -19.75 53.77 13.87
CA LYS A 402 -18.66 54.71 14.28
C LYS A 402 -18.53 54.90 15.79
N ALA A 403 -17.37 54.48 16.34
CA ALA A 403 -16.55 55.09 17.43
C ALA A 403 -15.75 53.96 18.14
N THR A 404 -14.44 53.81 17.92
CA THR A 404 -13.28 54.39 18.67
C THR A 404 -13.03 53.82 20.07
N GLU A 405 -11.73 53.66 20.37
CA GLU A 405 -11.05 53.34 21.65
C GLU A 405 -11.02 51.83 21.99
N LYS A 406 -9.88 51.21 22.31
CA LYS A 406 -8.59 51.67 22.82
C LYS A 406 -7.49 50.66 22.47
#